data_AF-A0A0M0LEN0-F1
#
_entry.id   AF-A0A0M0LEN0-F1
#
_cell.length_a   1.000
_cell.length_b   1.000
_cell.length_c   1.000
_cell.angle_alpha   90.00
_cell.angle_beta   90.00
_cell.angle_gamma   90.00
#
_symmetry.space_group_name_H-M   'P 1'
#
loop_
_entity.id
_entity.type
_entity.pdbx_description
1 polymer ?
#
loop_
_entity_poly.entity_id
_entity_poly.type
_entity_poly.pdbx_seq_one_letter_code
_entity_poly.pdbx_strand_id
1 'polypeptide(L)'
;MKLEQIDVPVTNQLLVDYRNQESTISSFFHYTNEDESFEKRFEELKNHPIRRAELVKVIREFMEPLEKSVKVEQHLKELEDNAVVVVGGQQAGLLTGPLYSVHKAISVLLLAKEQRAKLDIPVVPVFWIAGEDHDIDEINHTFTVLNGRLQKHIHPDRSKKKTMASTTILDIEDTRKFIKNVFQQYGETAYTEDLLAKIDTFLVKSHTYTDFFAQLMHWFFKEEGLLLLDAADPKLRAYEAPYFERLVNHSEEIAAVVSNREALLADNGYGTPIGATKENANLFYVKEGERFLLERKDGKFINDVANVQFTKEELLQLATEQPACLSNNVVTRPLMQDMVLPVLAFVGGPGELAYWSTLKDAFELLGMKVPVFVPRMNMTLVNRQVGHLIEDHDLTITEVLSGKVAQMHQKFVNEVYDDAAKETIEKTKALLQQQYVELQKHLHNNNVHLDKVVIKNLDIHENQLDFLLKKIEAEVLLQHDVTIRKFTEMEGHLIPEGNLMERIFNPFQYMNEYGMTLIDDILQLPLEVSELHQVIYI
;
A
#
# COMPACT_ATOMS: atom_id res chain seq x y z
N MET A 1 15.30 12.65 -18.03
CA MET A 1 13.95 12.07 -17.81
C MET A 1 12.93 12.90 -18.58
N LYS A 2 11.85 12.28 -19.06
CA LYS A 2 10.72 12.97 -19.71
C LYS A 2 9.45 12.68 -18.92
N LEU A 3 8.67 13.71 -18.63
CA LEU A 3 7.35 13.59 -18.01
C LEU A 3 6.26 13.64 -19.10
N GLU A 4 5.30 12.73 -19.00
CA GLU A 4 4.08 12.71 -19.78
C GLU A 4 2.89 12.51 -18.82
N GLN A 5 1.77 13.19 -19.09
CA GLN A 5 0.55 13.06 -18.31
C GLN A 5 -0.52 12.44 -19.19
N ILE A 6 -1.16 11.39 -18.68
CA ILE A 6 -2.17 10.63 -19.43
C ILE A 6 -3.40 10.38 -18.58
N ASP A 7 -4.52 10.20 -19.26
CA ASP A 7 -5.73 9.65 -18.66
C ASP A 7 -5.64 8.12 -18.68
N VAL A 8 -5.76 7.49 -17.50
CA VAL A 8 -5.79 6.03 -17.37
C VAL A 8 -7.14 5.67 -16.77
N PRO A 9 -7.90 4.73 -17.38
CA PRO A 9 -9.18 4.30 -16.85
C PRO A 9 -9.05 3.84 -15.39
N VAL A 10 -9.73 4.56 -14.49
CA VAL A 10 -9.80 4.20 -13.08
C VAL A 10 -10.87 3.12 -12.90
N THR A 11 -10.48 1.96 -12.40
CA THR A 11 -11.42 0.84 -12.17
C THR A 11 -12.20 0.96 -10.86
N ASN A 12 -11.79 1.86 -9.96
CA ASN A 12 -12.45 2.09 -8.68
C ASN A 12 -13.56 3.16 -8.83
N GLN A 13 -14.81 2.72 -8.81
CA GLN A 13 -15.98 3.60 -8.97
C GLN A 13 -16.05 4.71 -7.91
N LEU A 14 -15.70 4.40 -6.66
CA LEU A 14 -15.71 5.39 -5.58
C LEU A 14 -14.73 6.53 -5.87
N LEU A 15 -13.53 6.21 -6.35
CA LEU A 15 -12.56 7.23 -6.75
C LEU A 15 -13.05 8.05 -7.95
N VAL A 16 -13.66 7.42 -8.96
CA VAL A 16 -14.25 8.12 -10.12
C VAL A 16 -15.32 9.12 -9.66
N ASP A 17 -16.26 8.66 -8.84
CA ASP A 17 -17.35 9.49 -8.34
C ASP A 17 -16.84 10.63 -7.46
N TYR A 18 -15.78 10.39 -6.68
CA TYR A 18 -15.16 11.41 -5.85
C TYR A 18 -14.49 12.51 -6.69
N ARG A 19 -13.75 12.11 -7.73
CA ARG A 19 -13.12 13.03 -8.69
C ARG A 19 -14.15 13.86 -9.45
N ASN A 20 -15.24 13.22 -9.88
CA ASN A 20 -16.36 13.88 -10.56
C ASN A 20 -17.25 14.69 -9.62
N GLN A 21 -16.96 14.70 -8.31
CA GLN A 21 -17.74 15.37 -7.27
C GLN A 21 -19.23 14.99 -7.30
N GLU A 22 -19.51 13.71 -7.55
CA GLU A 22 -20.87 13.21 -7.57
C GLU A 22 -21.56 13.47 -6.22
N SER A 23 -22.83 13.88 -6.27
CA SER A 23 -23.58 14.29 -5.08
C SER A 23 -23.67 13.20 -4.01
N THR A 24 -23.66 11.93 -4.42
CA THR A 24 -23.71 10.75 -3.54
C THR A 24 -22.49 10.70 -2.63
N ILE A 25 -21.29 10.65 -3.19
CA ILE A 25 -20.04 10.52 -2.43
C ILE A 25 -19.63 11.83 -1.74
N SER A 26 -19.96 12.99 -2.32
CA SER A 26 -19.65 14.28 -1.71
C SER A 26 -20.31 14.45 -0.33
N SER A 27 -21.46 13.80 -0.09
CA SER A 27 -22.15 13.79 1.21
C SER A 27 -21.40 13.06 2.34
N PHE A 28 -20.35 12.31 2.00
CA PHE A 28 -19.48 11.57 2.92
C PHE A 28 -18.22 12.37 3.32
N PHE A 29 -18.05 13.59 2.81
CA PHE A 29 -16.95 14.49 3.16
C PHE A 29 -17.47 15.86 3.57
N HIS A 30 -16.62 16.66 4.21
CA HIS A 30 -16.93 18.06 4.55
C HIS A 30 -16.47 19.04 3.47
N TYR A 31 -15.55 18.63 2.62
CA TYR A 31 -14.90 19.46 1.62
C TYR A 31 -14.76 18.72 0.29
N THR A 32 -14.89 19.47 -0.80
CA THR A 32 -14.44 19.09 -2.15
C THR A 32 -12.94 19.35 -2.29
N ASN A 33 -12.29 18.74 -3.27
CA ASN A 33 -10.88 19.01 -3.59
C ASN A 33 -10.75 20.25 -4.48
N GLU A 34 -11.06 21.42 -3.93
CA GLU A 34 -11.09 22.71 -4.63
C GLU A 34 -10.42 23.81 -3.80
N ASP A 35 -9.87 24.84 -4.44
CA ASP A 35 -9.14 25.92 -3.77
C ASP A 35 -9.95 26.58 -2.64
N GLU A 36 -11.26 26.81 -2.84
CA GLU A 36 -12.14 27.41 -1.82
C GLU A 36 -12.25 26.51 -0.56
N SER A 37 -12.16 25.19 -0.71
CA SER A 37 -12.19 24.25 0.41
C SER A 37 -10.93 24.35 1.27
N PHE A 38 -9.76 24.57 0.67
CA PHE A 38 -8.51 24.79 1.41
C PHE A 38 -8.56 26.10 2.21
N GLU A 39 -9.07 27.18 1.62
CA GLU A 39 -9.26 28.46 2.31
C GLU A 39 -10.20 28.31 3.51
N LYS A 40 -11.37 27.68 3.31
CA LYS A 40 -12.34 27.42 4.40
C LYS A 40 -11.73 26.59 5.52
N ARG A 41 -11.02 25.50 5.16
CA ARG A 41 -10.37 24.64 6.14
C ARG A 41 -9.29 25.40 6.91
N PHE A 42 -8.49 26.22 6.24
CA PHE A 42 -7.48 27.04 6.92
C PHE A 42 -8.10 28.00 7.95
N GLU A 43 -9.19 28.69 7.61
CA GLU A 43 -9.88 29.59 8.55
C GLU A 43 -10.36 28.85 9.81
N GLU A 44 -10.83 27.61 9.66
CA GLU A 44 -11.24 26.76 10.78
C GLU A 44 -10.04 26.34 11.66
N LEU A 45 -8.90 26.01 11.03
CA LEU A 45 -7.68 25.59 11.71
C LEU A 45 -7.04 26.68 12.57
N LYS A 46 -7.33 27.97 12.32
CA LYS A 46 -6.86 29.07 13.18
C LYS A 46 -7.31 28.93 14.64
N ASN A 47 -8.47 28.29 14.86
CA ASN A 47 -9.02 28.04 16.19
C ASN A 47 -8.82 26.60 16.66
N HIS A 48 -8.08 25.77 15.92
CA HIS A 48 -7.84 24.38 16.28
C HIS A 48 -6.95 24.29 17.53
N PRO A 49 -7.40 23.63 18.62
CA PRO A 49 -6.66 23.59 19.87
C PRO A 49 -5.49 22.61 19.80
N ILE A 50 -4.28 23.12 19.62
CA ILE A 50 -3.06 22.32 19.47
C ILE A 50 -1.93 22.79 20.39
N ARG A 51 -1.22 21.84 20.99
CA ARG A 51 -0.05 22.10 21.85
C ARG A 51 1.23 22.10 21.00
N ARG A 52 1.38 23.11 20.12
CA ARG A 52 2.42 23.17 19.07
C ARG A 52 3.84 22.91 19.55
N ALA A 53 4.28 23.60 20.61
CA ALA A 53 5.64 23.43 21.14
C ALA A 53 5.93 22.00 21.63
N GLU A 54 4.93 21.35 22.24
CA GLU A 54 5.05 19.96 22.70
C GLU A 54 5.06 18.98 21.51
N LEU A 55 4.18 19.18 20.53
CA LEU A 55 4.16 18.40 19.29
C LEU A 55 5.49 18.48 18.55
N VAL A 56 6.01 19.70 18.34
CA VAL A 56 7.29 19.90 17.63
C VAL A 56 8.44 19.26 18.39
N LYS A 57 8.42 19.27 19.72
CA LYS A 57 9.37 18.52 20.53
C LYS A 57 9.28 17.01 20.26
N VAL A 58 8.08 16.43 20.20
CA VAL A 58 7.89 15.01 19.86
C VAL A 58 8.48 14.69 18.49
N ILE A 59 8.11 15.45 17.45
CA ILE A 59 8.61 15.22 16.07
C ILE A 59 10.13 15.39 16.01
N ARG A 60 10.68 16.45 16.61
CA ARG A 60 12.12 16.71 16.63
C ARG A 60 12.89 15.59 17.33
N GLU A 61 12.35 15.06 18.42
CA GLU A 61 12.97 13.95 19.14
C GLU A 61 12.89 12.62 18.39
N PHE A 62 11.81 12.37 17.64
CA PHE A 62 11.71 11.19 16.76
C PHE A 62 12.74 11.27 15.62
N MET A 63 12.93 12.47 15.04
CA MET A 63 13.86 12.68 13.92
C MET A 63 15.33 12.90 14.35
N GLU A 64 15.64 12.95 15.65
CA GLU A 64 17.00 13.21 16.17
C GLU A 64 18.07 12.21 15.69
N PRO A 65 17.80 10.90 15.55
CA PRO A 65 18.77 9.93 15.03
C PRO A 65 19.06 10.06 13.52
N LEU A 66 18.30 10.89 12.81
CA LEU A 66 18.40 11.10 11.38
C LEU A 66 19.46 12.17 11.05
N GLU A 67 19.88 12.24 9.79
CA GLU A 67 20.84 13.26 9.34
C GLU A 67 20.25 14.68 9.48
N LYS A 68 21.04 15.66 9.93
CA LYS A 68 20.53 17.03 10.08
C LYS A 68 20.17 17.64 8.71
N SER A 69 19.02 18.30 8.64
CA SER A 69 18.59 19.08 7.48
C SER A 69 18.15 20.48 7.91
N VAL A 70 18.60 21.49 7.16
CA VAL A 70 18.20 22.89 7.35
C VAL A 70 16.70 23.05 7.07
N LYS A 71 16.18 22.37 6.04
CA LYS A 71 14.78 22.47 5.64
C LYS A 71 13.84 21.82 6.66
N VAL A 72 14.24 20.68 7.23
CA VAL A 72 13.52 20.03 8.33
C VAL A 72 13.43 20.96 9.54
N GLU A 73 14.54 21.56 9.97
CA GLU A 73 14.52 22.49 11.11
C GLU A 73 13.71 23.77 10.82
N GLN A 74 13.71 24.25 9.57
CA GLN A 74 12.82 25.34 9.15
C GLN A 74 11.34 24.93 9.34
N HIS A 75 10.94 23.78 8.82
CA HIS A 75 9.55 23.31 8.93
C HIS A 75 9.13 23.01 10.37
N LEU A 76 10.03 22.51 11.23
CA LEU A 76 9.76 22.35 12.67
C LEU A 76 9.45 23.70 13.34
N LYS A 77 10.21 24.75 13.02
CA LYS A 77 9.96 26.11 13.55
C LYS A 77 8.66 26.71 13.04
N GLU A 78 8.37 26.54 11.75
CA GLU A 78 7.11 27.01 11.17
C GLU A 78 5.90 26.31 11.80
N LEU A 79 6.00 25.00 12.06
CA LEU A 79 4.97 24.23 12.75
C LEU A 79 4.80 24.66 14.22
N GLU A 80 5.89 25.06 14.89
CA GLU A 80 5.86 25.57 16.25
C GLU A 80 5.10 26.90 16.35
N ASP A 81 5.24 27.75 15.33
CA ASP A 81 4.62 29.06 15.24
C ASP A 81 3.13 28.97 14.84
N ASN A 82 2.84 28.80 13.56
CA ASN A 82 1.48 28.89 13.04
C ASN A 82 1.17 28.01 11.82
N ALA A 83 2.12 27.23 11.31
CA ALA A 83 1.91 26.44 10.09
C ALA A 83 0.75 25.44 10.24
N VAL A 84 0.11 25.17 9.11
CA VAL A 84 -0.78 24.00 8.95
C VAL A 84 -0.04 22.89 8.22
N VAL A 85 -0.57 21.67 8.23
CA VAL A 85 0.12 20.52 7.64
C VAL A 85 -0.66 19.87 6.50
N VAL A 86 0.08 19.37 5.51
CA VAL A 86 -0.42 18.34 4.60
C VAL A 86 0.13 17.01 5.09
N VAL A 87 -0.75 16.03 5.30
CA VAL A 87 -0.37 14.73 5.84
C VAL A 87 -0.63 13.65 4.81
N GLY A 88 0.34 12.78 4.59
CA GLY A 88 0.12 11.45 4.02
C GLY A 88 0.70 10.42 4.98
N GLY A 89 0.44 9.14 4.75
CA GLY A 89 1.05 8.11 5.57
C GLY A 89 1.07 6.75 4.91
N GLN A 90 1.91 5.86 5.43
CA GLN A 90 2.02 4.49 4.97
C GLN A 90 2.66 3.59 6.03
N GLN A 91 2.46 2.28 5.91
CA GLN A 91 3.17 1.28 6.70
C GLN A 91 4.68 1.28 6.36
N ALA A 92 5.49 0.85 7.33
CA ALA A 92 6.95 0.85 7.27
C ALA A 92 7.53 -0.36 6.49
N GLY A 93 7.20 -0.45 5.19
CA GLY A 93 7.70 -1.50 4.29
C GLY A 93 9.23 -1.55 4.20
N LEU A 94 9.81 -2.77 4.15
CA LEU A 94 11.24 -2.94 3.85
C LEU A 94 11.59 -2.28 2.52
N LEU A 95 12.75 -1.61 2.48
CA LEU A 95 13.19 -0.82 1.32
C LEU A 95 12.16 0.23 0.88
N THR A 96 11.46 0.85 1.84
CA THR A 96 10.32 1.80 1.69
C THR A 96 9.00 1.17 1.24
N GLY A 97 8.97 -0.17 1.07
CA GLY A 97 7.82 -0.88 0.53
C GLY A 97 7.58 -0.56 -0.94
N PRO A 98 6.33 -0.67 -1.42
CA PRO A 98 6.00 -0.29 -2.79
C PRO A 98 6.27 1.20 -3.07
N LEU A 99 6.59 1.48 -4.32
CA LEU A 99 6.88 2.81 -4.87
C LEU A 99 5.81 3.86 -4.53
N TYR A 100 4.53 3.46 -4.38
CA TYR A 100 3.49 4.40 -3.99
C TYR A 100 3.77 5.09 -2.64
N SER A 101 4.58 4.51 -1.74
CA SER A 101 4.98 5.15 -0.48
C SER A 101 5.76 6.42 -0.77
N VAL A 102 6.72 6.33 -1.69
CA VAL A 102 7.54 7.43 -2.18
C VAL A 102 6.69 8.40 -3.01
N HIS A 103 5.82 7.92 -3.91
CA HIS A 103 4.93 8.78 -4.70
C HIS A 103 3.93 9.55 -3.82
N LYS A 104 3.45 8.94 -2.72
CA LYS A 104 2.60 9.61 -1.74
C LYS A 104 3.38 10.71 -1.02
N ALA A 105 4.63 10.47 -0.62
CA ALA A 105 5.47 11.52 -0.03
C ALA A 105 5.74 12.68 -1.01
N ILE A 106 6.01 12.39 -2.30
CA ILE A 106 6.11 13.41 -3.35
C ILE A 106 4.79 14.21 -3.45
N SER A 107 3.64 13.53 -3.43
CA SER A 107 2.33 14.19 -3.47
C SER A 107 2.09 15.12 -2.28
N VAL A 108 2.48 14.70 -1.07
CA VAL A 108 2.42 15.53 0.14
C VAL A 108 3.30 16.77 0.02
N LEU A 109 4.53 16.62 -0.49
CA LEU A 109 5.48 17.72 -0.68
C LEU A 109 4.97 18.74 -1.71
N LEU A 110 4.50 18.26 -2.86
CA LEU A 110 3.98 19.13 -3.92
C LEU A 110 2.72 19.87 -3.47
N LEU A 111 1.78 19.18 -2.82
CA LEU A 111 0.57 19.82 -2.30
C LEU A 111 0.90 20.84 -1.22
N ALA A 112 1.82 20.55 -0.30
CA ALA A 112 2.26 21.52 0.70
C ALA A 112 2.89 22.76 0.04
N LYS A 113 3.71 22.58 -0.99
CA LYS A 113 4.33 23.68 -1.75
C LYS A 113 3.29 24.52 -2.51
N GLU A 114 2.33 23.87 -3.14
CA GLU A 114 1.23 24.51 -3.85
C GLU A 114 0.36 25.34 -2.91
N GLN A 115 -0.09 24.74 -1.80
CA GLN A 115 -0.96 25.42 -0.84
C GLN A 115 -0.23 26.51 -0.06
N ARG A 116 1.07 26.35 0.23
CA ARG A 116 1.91 27.45 0.75
C ARG A 116 1.88 28.67 -0.19
N ALA A 117 1.96 28.45 -1.50
CA ALA A 117 1.95 29.54 -2.47
C ALA A 117 0.55 30.15 -2.67
N LYS A 118 -0.51 29.33 -2.69
CA LYS A 118 -1.89 29.78 -2.90
C LYS A 118 -2.44 30.54 -1.68
N LEU A 119 -2.22 30.01 -0.47
CA LEU A 119 -2.76 30.56 0.77
C LEU A 119 -1.85 31.63 1.41
N ASP A 120 -0.63 31.82 0.90
CA ASP A 120 0.39 32.74 1.44
C ASP A 120 0.68 32.53 2.94
N ILE A 121 0.77 31.26 3.36
CA ILE A 121 1.09 30.84 4.73
C ILE A 121 2.06 29.66 4.73
N PRO A 122 2.78 29.42 5.84
CA PRO A 122 3.53 28.19 6.01
C PRO A 122 2.62 26.95 5.97
N VAL A 123 2.87 26.05 5.02
CA VAL A 123 2.27 24.71 4.95
C VAL A 123 3.39 23.68 4.98
N VAL A 124 3.34 22.79 5.99
CA VAL A 124 4.43 21.85 6.30
C VAL A 124 4.03 20.42 5.85
N PRO A 125 4.88 19.73 5.07
CA PRO A 125 4.65 18.36 4.68
C PRO A 125 5.02 17.39 5.83
N VAL A 126 4.08 16.51 6.19
CA VAL A 126 4.27 15.49 7.23
C VAL A 126 3.94 14.11 6.67
N PHE A 127 4.80 13.13 6.94
CA PHE A 127 4.57 11.73 6.63
C PHE A 127 4.34 10.93 7.91
N TRP A 128 3.13 10.42 8.06
CA TRP A 128 2.68 9.58 9.16
C TRP A 128 3.08 8.13 8.90
N ILE A 129 4.07 7.64 9.64
CA ILE A 129 4.48 6.24 9.60
C ILE A 129 3.49 5.45 10.44
N ALA A 130 2.80 4.49 9.82
CA ALA A 130 1.84 3.62 10.49
C ALA A 130 2.53 2.52 11.31
N GLY A 131 3.47 2.90 12.18
CA GLY A 131 4.28 1.95 12.94
C GLY A 131 3.51 1.19 14.03
N GLU A 132 2.30 1.64 14.35
CA GLU A 132 1.37 0.90 15.20
C GLU A 132 0.74 -0.31 14.51
N ASP A 133 0.84 -0.46 13.18
CA ASP A 133 0.32 -1.65 12.50
C ASP A 133 1.11 -2.91 12.89
N HIS A 134 0.40 -4.03 13.07
CA HIS A 134 0.97 -5.32 13.45
C HIS A 134 0.95 -6.34 12.31
N ASP A 135 0.52 -5.95 11.11
CA ASP A 135 0.57 -6.78 9.92
C ASP A 135 1.98 -6.77 9.29
N ILE A 136 2.91 -7.48 9.95
CA ILE A 136 4.29 -7.61 9.47
C ILE A 136 4.36 -8.32 8.12
N ASP A 137 3.39 -9.17 7.79
CA ASP A 137 3.36 -9.89 6.52
C ASP A 137 3.13 -8.95 5.32
N GLU A 138 2.54 -7.77 5.52
CA GLU A 138 2.42 -6.74 4.50
C GLU A 138 3.73 -5.95 4.27
N ILE A 139 4.62 -5.87 5.26
CA ILE A 139 5.82 -5.01 5.21
C ILE A 139 7.16 -5.78 5.16
N ASN A 140 7.16 -7.08 5.44
CA ASN A 140 8.36 -7.92 5.50
C ASN A 140 8.85 -8.44 4.14
N HIS A 141 8.31 -7.93 3.03
CA HIS A 141 8.64 -8.44 1.71
C HIS A 141 8.75 -7.33 0.67
N THR A 142 9.38 -7.68 -0.44
CA THR A 142 9.42 -6.83 -1.63
C THR A 142 9.40 -7.70 -2.88
N PHE A 143 9.25 -7.06 -4.03
CA PHE A 143 9.26 -7.75 -5.30
C PHE A 143 10.34 -7.21 -6.22
N THR A 144 10.86 -8.10 -7.05
CA THR A 144 11.73 -7.76 -8.19
C THR A 144 11.15 -8.34 -9.46
N VAL A 145 11.55 -7.81 -10.61
CA VAL A 145 11.22 -8.41 -11.91
C VAL A 145 12.47 -9.03 -12.53
N LEU A 146 12.37 -10.27 -12.98
CA LEU A 146 13.43 -10.97 -13.70
C LEU A 146 12.86 -11.61 -14.95
N ASN A 147 13.38 -11.21 -16.12
CA ASN A 147 12.87 -11.63 -17.43
C ASN A 147 11.34 -11.41 -17.58
N GLY A 148 10.87 -10.21 -17.19
CA GLY A 148 9.44 -9.87 -17.14
C GLY A 148 8.59 -10.66 -16.14
N ARG A 149 9.18 -11.48 -15.26
CA ARG A 149 8.45 -12.27 -14.26
C ARG A 149 8.66 -11.76 -12.85
N LEU A 150 7.57 -11.66 -12.11
CA LEU A 150 7.59 -11.21 -10.72
C LEU A 150 8.24 -12.24 -9.80
N GLN A 151 9.14 -11.77 -8.93
CA GLN A 151 9.79 -12.58 -7.90
C GLN A 151 9.54 -11.95 -6.53
N LYS A 152 8.92 -12.70 -5.62
CA LYS A 152 8.66 -12.27 -4.24
C LYS A 152 9.84 -12.63 -3.34
N HIS A 153 10.33 -11.65 -2.60
CA HIS A 153 11.39 -11.82 -1.59
C HIS A 153 10.82 -11.53 -0.22
N ILE A 154 10.89 -12.50 0.69
CA ILE A 154 10.36 -12.38 2.06
C ILE A 154 11.52 -12.38 3.04
N HIS A 155 11.53 -11.41 3.95
CA HIS A 155 12.48 -11.33 5.05
C HIS A 155 12.23 -12.50 6.02
N PRO A 156 13.29 -13.17 6.53
CA PRO A 156 13.15 -14.43 7.26
C PRO A 156 12.56 -14.31 8.67
N ASP A 157 12.26 -13.09 9.15
CA ASP A 157 11.76 -12.87 10.51
C ASP A 157 10.40 -13.56 10.73
N ARG A 158 10.41 -14.53 11.64
CA ARG A 158 9.28 -15.42 11.98
C ARG A 158 9.01 -15.35 13.48
N SER A 159 8.94 -14.14 14.04
CA SER A 159 8.27 -14.00 15.33
C SER A 159 6.85 -14.57 15.22
N LYS A 160 6.47 -15.45 16.17
CA LYS A 160 5.08 -15.91 16.29
C LYS A 160 4.16 -14.84 16.87
N LYS A 161 4.75 -13.80 17.48
CA LYS A 161 4.01 -12.69 18.09
C LYS A 161 3.66 -11.67 17.01
N LYS A 162 2.43 -11.18 17.04
CA LYS A 162 1.94 -10.14 16.12
C LYS A 162 2.25 -8.75 16.69
N THR A 163 3.55 -8.43 16.71
CA THR A 163 4.04 -7.15 17.24
C THR A 163 3.86 -6.01 16.24
N MET A 164 3.70 -4.79 16.76
CA MET A 164 3.70 -3.57 15.96
C MET A 164 5.04 -3.37 15.23
N ALA A 165 5.01 -2.80 14.03
CA ALA A 165 6.21 -2.52 13.22
C ALA A 165 7.29 -1.72 13.99
N SER A 166 6.88 -0.74 14.82
CA SER A 166 7.79 0.04 15.67
C SER A 166 8.33 -0.70 16.90
N THR A 167 7.93 -1.94 17.10
CA THR A 167 8.43 -2.82 18.18
C THR A 167 9.05 -4.11 17.65
N THR A 168 8.89 -4.40 16.36
CA THR A 168 9.51 -5.56 15.70
C THR A 168 10.96 -5.23 15.38
N ILE A 169 11.87 -6.00 15.98
CA ILE A 169 13.32 -5.81 15.83
C ILE A 169 13.77 -6.36 14.47
N LEU A 170 14.54 -5.57 13.73
CA LEU A 170 15.25 -6.05 12.54
C LEU A 170 16.61 -6.63 12.93
N ASP A 171 16.82 -7.92 12.65
CA ASP A 171 18.15 -8.52 12.74
C ASP A 171 19.04 -8.00 11.60
N ILE A 172 20.10 -7.28 11.95
CA ILE A 172 20.98 -6.60 11.00
C ILE A 172 21.58 -7.58 9.98
N GLU A 173 22.01 -8.78 10.40
CA GLU A 173 22.67 -9.72 9.49
C GLU A 173 21.68 -10.37 8.51
N ASP A 174 20.50 -10.75 9.01
CA ASP A 174 19.46 -11.34 8.18
C ASP A 174 18.85 -10.30 7.24
N THR A 175 18.63 -9.06 7.70
CA THR A 175 18.20 -7.96 6.84
C THR A 175 19.26 -7.62 5.79
N ARG A 176 20.54 -7.62 6.14
CA ARG A 176 21.63 -7.43 5.16
C ARG A 176 21.65 -8.53 4.09
N LYS A 177 21.50 -9.79 4.49
CA LYS A 177 21.40 -10.92 3.53
C LYS A 177 20.18 -10.77 2.63
N PHE A 178 19.03 -10.39 3.19
CA PHE A 178 17.81 -10.13 2.44
C PHE A 178 18.03 -9.04 1.37
N ILE A 179 18.57 -7.89 1.77
CA ILE A 179 18.87 -6.77 0.85
C ILE A 179 19.84 -7.23 -0.24
N LYS A 180 20.90 -7.96 0.12
CA LYS A 180 21.87 -8.49 -0.86
C LYS A 180 21.22 -9.44 -1.87
N ASN A 181 20.33 -10.33 -1.43
CA ASN A 181 19.61 -11.26 -2.31
C ASN A 181 18.66 -10.52 -3.26
N VAL A 182 18.01 -9.46 -2.78
CA VAL A 182 17.18 -8.57 -3.62
C VAL A 182 18.03 -7.89 -4.69
N PHE A 183 19.17 -7.29 -4.31
CA PHE A 183 20.08 -6.62 -5.26
C PHE A 183 20.72 -7.57 -6.26
N GLN A 184 20.96 -8.84 -5.89
CA GLN A 184 21.41 -9.85 -6.85
C GLN A 184 20.40 -10.08 -7.98
N GLN A 185 19.10 -9.90 -7.75
CA GLN A 185 18.10 -10.00 -8.82
C GLN A 185 18.11 -8.79 -9.75
N TYR A 186 18.45 -7.60 -9.25
CA TYR A 186 18.59 -6.40 -10.09
C TYR A 186 19.79 -6.50 -11.04
N GLY A 187 20.83 -7.24 -10.64
CA GLY A 187 22.10 -7.29 -11.34
C GLY A 187 23.05 -6.16 -10.91
N GLU A 188 24.33 -6.35 -11.21
CA GLU A 188 25.39 -5.41 -10.85
C GLU A 188 25.49 -4.28 -11.89
N THR A 189 25.56 -3.05 -11.39
CA THR A 189 25.70 -1.82 -12.17
C THR A 189 26.78 -0.93 -11.54
N ALA A 190 27.05 0.23 -12.16
CA ALA A 190 27.94 1.23 -11.58
C ALA A 190 27.45 1.83 -10.25
N TYR A 191 26.20 1.57 -9.83
CA TYR A 191 25.59 2.16 -8.64
C TYR A 191 25.38 1.15 -7.50
N THR A 192 25.46 -0.16 -7.80
CA THR A 192 25.11 -1.24 -6.85
C THR A 192 25.93 -1.18 -5.58
N GLU A 193 27.26 -1.04 -5.69
CA GLU A 193 28.18 -1.03 -4.53
C GLU A 193 27.86 0.13 -3.59
N ASP A 194 27.77 1.35 -4.13
CA ASP A 194 27.50 2.54 -3.35
C ASP A 194 26.10 2.49 -2.71
N LEU A 195 25.09 1.99 -3.42
CA LEU A 195 23.73 1.84 -2.89
C LEU A 195 23.71 0.86 -1.71
N LEU A 196 24.31 -0.31 -1.87
CA LEU A 196 24.40 -1.30 -0.79
C LEU A 196 25.14 -0.73 0.43
N ALA A 197 26.27 -0.04 0.21
CA ALA A 197 27.03 0.59 1.28
C ALA A 197 26.18 1.65 2.01
N LYS A 198 25.47 2.50 1.26
CA LYS A 198 24.61 3.55 1.83
C LYS A 198 23.45 2.95 2.64
N ILE A 199 22.75 1.96 2.09
CA ILE A 199 21.65 1.27 2.78
C ILE A 199 22.14 0.58 4.05
N ASP A 200 23.32 -0.04 4.02
CA ASP A 200 23.91 -0.67 5.21
C ASP A 200 24.18 0.35 6.33
N THR A 201 24.61 1.58 5.99
CA THR A 201 24.78 2.64 7.00
C THR A 201 23.48 3.02 7.72
N PHE A 202 22.34 2.89 7.03
CA PHE A 202 21.03 3.13 7.63
C PHE A 202 20.56 1.92 8.45
N LEU A 203 20.76 0.71 7.93
CA LEU A 203 20.42 -0.52 8.62
C LEU A 203 21.13 -0.62 9.98
N VAL A 204 22.42 -0.32 10.04
CA VAL A 204 23.21 -0.39 11.29
C VAL A 204 22.74 0.62 12.35
N LYS A 205 22.08 1.70 11.93
CA LYS A 205 21.48 2.71 12.82
C LYS A 205 20.02 2.44 13.17
N SER A 206 19.45 1.35 12.67
CA SER A 206 18.03 1.03 12.80
C SER A 206 17.84 -0.17 13.71
N HIS A 207 16.86 -0.11 14.61
CA HIS A 207 16.51 -1.23 15.48
C HIS A 207 15.22 -1.91 15.01
N THR A 208 14.28 -1.16 14.45
CA THR A 208 12.95 -1.62 14.06
C THR A 208 12.64 -1.36 12.58
N TYR A 209 11.53 -1.91 12.08
CA TYR A 209 11.04 -1.61 10.73
C TYR A 209 10.82 -0.12 10.52
N THR A 210 10.23 0.56 11.51
CA THR A 210 9.96 2.00 11.45
C THR A 210 11.24 2.82 11.41
N ASP A 211 12.27 2.45 12.18
CA ASP A 211 13.56 3.16 12.15
C ASP A 211 14.20 3.09 10.76
N PHE A 212 14.24 1.87 10.18
CA PHE A 212 14.86 1.66 8.89
C PHE A 212 14.10 2.37 7.77
N PHE A 213 12.77 2.30 7.80
CA PHE A 213 11.92 3.05 6.90
C PHE A 213 12.14 4.56 7.02
N ALA A 214 12.21 5.09 8.24
CA ALA A 214 12.43 6.52 8.48
C ALA A 214 13.79 6.99 7.97
N GLN A 215 14.86 6.21 8.15
CA GLN A 215 16.19 6.53 7.59
C GLN A 215 16.16 6.64 6.06
N LEU A 216 15.48 5.70 5.38
CA LEU A 216 15.39 5.71 3.92
C LEU A 216 14.52 6.86 3.39
N MET A 217 13.34 7.07 3.98
CA MET A 217 12.46 8.18 3.59
C MET A 217 13.11 9.54 3.87
N HIS A 218 13.82 9.68 4.98
CA HIS A 218 14.58 10.89 5.28
C HIS A 218 15.71 11.11 4.29
N TRP A 219 16.43 10.06 3.89
CA TRP A 219 17.45 10.18 2.85
C TRP A 219 16.86 10.74 1.54
N PHE A 220 15.68 10.28 1.13
CA PHE A 220 15.01 10.73 -0.09
C PHE A 220 14.46 12.16 -0.02
N PHE A 221 14.06 12.65 1.16
CA PHE A 221 13.25 13.87 1.26
C PHE A 221 13.76 14.92 2.24
N LYS A 222 14.94 14.74 2.85
CA LYS A 222 15.49 15.69 3.83
C LYS A 222 15.69 17.09 3.25
N GLU A 223 16.05 17.22 1.98
CA GLU A 223 16.27 18.52 1.33
C GLU A 223 14.96 19.28 1.07
N GLU A 224 13.85 18.55 0.91
CA GLU A 224 12.51 19.11 0.79
C GLU A 224 11.83 19.33 2.16
N GLY A 225 12.47 18.87 3.25
CA GLY A 225 12.03 19.10 4.62
C GLY A 225 10.80 18.29 5.03
N LEU A 226 10.61 17.09 4.48
CA LEU A 226 9.54 16.20 4.91
C LEU A 226 9.72 15.84 6.39
N LEU A 227 8.72 16.15 7.23
CA LEU A 227 8.72 15.73 8.62
C LEU A 227 8.19 14.31 8.74
N LEU A 228 8.83 13.48 9.56
CA LEU A 228 8.41 12.11 9.82
C LEU A 228 7.85 11.99 11.24
N LEU A 229 6.76 11.25 11.39
CA LEU A 229 6.15 10.98 12.69
C LEU A 229 5.65 9.54 12.73
N ASP A 230 6.05 8.79 13.75
CA ASP A 230 5.57 7.42 13.96
C ASP A 230 4.37 7.38 14.92
N ALA A 231 3.28 6.76 14.46
CA ALA A 231 2.04 6.53 15.21
C ALA A 231 2.23 5.74 16.52
N ALA A 232 3.29 4.94 16.61
CA ALA A 232 3.60 4.14 17.79
C ALA A 232 4.71 4.71 18.67
N ASP A 233 5.23 5.90 18.36
CA ASP A 233 6.28 6.51 19.17
C ASP A 233 5.77 6.78 20.60
N PRO A 234 6.48 6.30 21.65
CA PRO A 234 6.02 6.48 23.03
C PRO A 234 5.85 7.93 23.47
N LYS A 235 6.58 8.89 22.87
CA LYS A 235 6.46 10.31 23.20
C LYS A 235 5.24 10.92 22.51
N LEU A 236 4.94 10.47 21.29
CA LEU A 236 3.65 10.77 20.67
C LEU A 236 2.50 10.21 21.51
N ARG A 237 2.58 8.96 22.00
CA ARG A 237 1.56 8.39 22.89
C ARG A 237 1.34 9.24 24.15
N ALA A 238 2.42 9.73 24.77
CA ALA A 238 2.30 10.65 25.90
C ALA A 238 1.55 11.94 25.54
N TYR A 239 1.80 12.49 24.35
CA TYR A 239 1.05 13.63 23.81
C TYR A 239 -0.42 13.27 23.49
N GLU A 240 -0.69 12.02 23.10
CA GLU A 240 -2.03 11.53 22.74
C GLU A 240 -2.95 11.28 23.95
N ALA A 241 -2.42 11.22 25.18
CA ALA A 241 -3.16 10.89 26.39
C ALA A 241 -4.55 11.56 26.53
N PRO A 242 -4.69 12.91 26.46
CA PRO A 242 -6.01 13.56 26.58
C PRO A 242 -6.95 13.24 25.42
N TYR A 243 -6.42 12.88 24.25
CA TYR A 243 -7.21 12.50 23.09
C TYR A 243 -7.66 11.04 23.20
N PHE A 244 -6.85 10.15 23.78
CA PHE A 244 -7.31 8.82 24.16
C PHE A 244 -8.45 8.85 25.15
N GLU A 245 -8.37 9.69 26.19
CA GLU A 245 -9.50 9.88 27.12
C GLU A 245 -10.77 10.27 26.39
N ARG A 246 -10.66 11.16 25.39
CA ARG A 246 -11.77 11.57 24.55
C ARG A 246 -12.34 10.40 23.72
N LEU A 247 -11.48 9.60 23.10
CA LEU A 247 -11.89 8.41 22.33
C LEU A 247 -12.55 7.35 23.21
N VAL A 248 -12.02 7.11 24.41
CA VAL A 248 -12.63 6.19 25.39
C VAL A 248 -14.01 6.69 25.80
N ASN A 249 -14.15 7.99 26.05
CA ASN A 249 -15.42 8.58 26.46
C ASN A 249 -16.51 8.47 25.40
N HIS A 250 -16.15 8.61 24.13
CA HIS A 250 -17.06 8.58 22.98
C HIS A 250 -17.07 7.24 22.21
N SER A 251 -16.45 6.19 22.77
CA SER A 251 -16.19 4.95 22.04
C SER A 251 -17.46 4.32 21.44
N GLU A 252 -18.54 4.23 22.24
CA GLU A 252 -19.83 3.68 21.79
C GLU A 252 -20.48 4.52 20.67
N GLU A 253 -20.49 5.84 20.84
CA GLU A 253 -21.09 6.77 19.89
C GLU A 253 -20.33 6.77 18.56
N ILE A 254 -18.99 6.76 18.60
CA ILE A 254 -18.13 6.64 17.41
C ILE A 254 -18.47 5.36 16.64
N ALA A 255 -18.52 4.22 17.32
CA ALA A 255 -18.82 2.95 16.64
C ALA A 255 -20.22 2.94 16.02
N ALA A 256 -21.21 3.52 16.71
CA ALA A 256 -22.57 3.62 16.20
C ALA A 256 -22.65 4.48 14.93
N VAL A 257 -22.07 5.68 14.94
CA VAL A 257 -22.14 6.58 13.78
C VAL A 257 -21.36 6.05 12.59
N VAL A 258 -20.19 5.44 12.81
CA VAL A 258 -19.38 4.84 11.74
C VAL A 258 -20.08 3.62 11.14
N SER A 259 -20.66 2.74 11.96
CA SER A 259 -21.43 1.58 11.46
C SER A 259 -22.63 2.01 10.62
N ASN A 260 -23.35 3.06 11.05
CA ASN A 260 -24.49 3.58 10.29
C ASN A 260 -24.04 4.24 8.97
N ARG A 261 -22.93 4.98 9.00
CA ARG A 261 -22.37 5.64 7.81
C ARG A 261 -21.85 4.63 6.79
N GLU A 262 -21.20 3.56 7.24
CA GLU A 262 -20.75 2.48 6.36
C GLU A 262 -21.94 1.72 5.74
N ALA A 263 -23.01 1.47 6.49
CA ALA A 263 -24.24 0.90 5.93
C ALA A 263 -24.81 1.77 4.81
N LEU A 264 -24.86 3.10 5.01
CA LEU A 264 -25.27 4.04 3.97
C LEU A 264 -24.32 4.03 2.76
N LEU A 265 -23.01 3.91 2.99
CA LEU A 265 -22.02 3.78 1.91
C LEU A 265 -22.27 2.53 1.07
N ALA A 266 -22.56 1.40 1.72
CA ALA A 266 -22.91 0.15 1.08
C ALA A 266 -24.23 0.24 0.28
N ASP A 267 -25.26 0.88 0.83
CA ASP A 267 -26.53 1.13 0.14
C ASP A 267 -26.38 1.97 -1.14
N ASN A 268 -25.36 2.84 -1.18
CA ASN A 268 -24.99 3.60 -2.38
C ASN A 268 -24.10 2.83 -3.37
N GLY A 269 -23.84 1.54 -3.14
CA GLY A 269 -23.10 0.67 -4.05
C GLY A 269 -21.58 0.68 -3.90
N TYR A 270 -21.06 1.33 -2.86
CA TYR A 270 -19.62 1.48 -2.63
C TYR A 270 -19.00 0.42 -1.69
N GLY A 271 -19.83 -0.45 -1.11
CA GLY A 271 -19.41 -1.58 -0.26
C GLY A 271 -19.08 -1.19 1.20
N THR A 272 -18.42 -2.12 1.90
CA THR A 272 -18.09 -2.02 3.34
C THR A 272 -16.56 -2.09 3.55
N PRO A 273 -15.85 -0.96 3.41
CA PRO A 273 -14.38 -0.94 3.40
C PRO A 273 -13.72 -1.30 4.73
N ILE A 274 -14.42 -1.19 5.87
CA ILE A 274 -13.86 -1.44 7.20
C ILE A 274 -14.57 -2.58 7.95
N GLY A 275 -15.83 -2.88 7.63
CA GLY A 275 -16.61 -3.88 8.36
C GLY A 275 -16.87 -3.46 9.81
N ALA A 276 -17.33 -2.23 10.00
CA ALA A 276 -17.58 -1.63 11.30
C ALA A 276 -18.69 -2.37 12.07
N THR A 277 -18.49 -2.51 13.38
CA THR A 277 -19.46 -3.09 14.29
C THR A 277 -19.68 -2.18 15.49
N LYS A 278 -20.88 -2.23 16.08
CA LYS A 278 -21.27 -1.39 17.22
C LYS A 278 -20.65 -1.85 18.53
N GLU A 279 -20.03 -3.02 18.54
CA GLU A 279 -19.34 -3.60 19.68
C GLU A 279 -17.87 -3.17 19.69
N ASN A 280 -17.27 -2.84 18.55
CA ASN A 280 -15.83 -2.56 18.46
C ASN A 280 -15.44 -1.25 19.17
N ALA A 281 -14.53 -1.32 20.16
CA ALA A 281 -14.01 -0.15 20.89
C ALA A 281 -13.34 0.88 19.98
N ASN A 282 -12.92 0.44 18.79
CA ASN A 282 -12.04 1.15 17.87
C ASN A 282 -10.70 1.56 18.50
N LEU A 283 -10.26 0.80 19.51
CA LEU A 283 -8.99 0.96 20.18
C LEU A 283 -8.39 -0.42 20.42
N PHE A 284 -7.07 -0.49 20.39
CA PHE A 284 -6.31 -1.67 20.71
C PHE A 284 -5.58 -1.47 22.03
N TYR A 285 -5.56 -2.51 22.85
CA TYR A 285 -4.64 -2.61 23.98
C TYR A 285 -3.32 -3.20 23.50
N VAL A 286 -2.21 -2.57 23.88
CA VAL A 286 -0.86 -2.99 23.54
C VAL A 286 -0.21 -3.67 24.74
N LYS A 287 0.24 -4.91 24.55
CA LYS A 287 0.97 -5.67 25.58
C LYS A 287 2.15 -6.37 24.94
N GLU A 288 3.36 -6.09 25.44
CA GLU A 288 4.61 -6.67 24.92
C GLU A 288 4.79 -6.47 23.40
N GLY A 289 4.37 -5.31 22.88
CA GLY A 289 4.40 -4.97 21.47
C GLY A 289 3.26 -5.54 20.64
N GLU A 290 2.48 -6.50 21.15
CA GLU A 290 1.32 -7.08 20.46
C GLU A 290 0.07 -6.24 20.66
N ARG A 291 -0.81 -6.25 19.66
CA ARG A 291 -2.06 -5.47 19.65
C ARG A 291 -3.28 -6.35 19.78
N PHE A 292 -4.15 -5.97 20.71
CA PHE A 292 -5.38 -6.69 21.02
C PHE A 292 -6.58 -5.76 20.88
N LEU A 293 -7.41 -5.99 19.86
CA LEU A 293 -8.57 -5.15 19.57
C LEU A 293 -9.56 -5.25 20.73
N LEU A 294 -9.93 -4.12 21.31
CA LEU A 294 -10.90 -4.08 22.40
C LEU A 294 -12.32 -4.08 21.82
N GLU A 295 -13.21 -4.83 22.45
CA GLU A 295 -14.64 -4.82 22.20
C GLU A 295 -15.39 -4.37 23.45
N ARG A 296 -16.53 -3.71 23.27
CA ARG A 296 -17.43 -3.30 24.34
C ARG A 296 -18.45 -4.40 24.60
N LYS A 297 -18.51 -4.89 25.83
CA LYS A 297 -19.48 -5.89 26.28
C LYS A 297 -19.80 -5.71 27.76
N ASP A 298 -21.09 -5.71 28.09
CA ASP A 298 -21.60 -5.59 29.47
C ASP A 298 -20.99 -4.40 30.25
N GLY A 299 -20.82 -3.25 29.58
CA GLY A 299 -20.24 -2.03 30.18
C GLY A 299 -18.72 -2.05 30.37
N LYS A 300 -18.02 -3.03 29.80
CA LYS A 300 -16.55 -3.17 29.87
C LYS A 300 -15.92 -3.20 28.48
N PHE A 301 -14.61 -2.95 28.44
CA PHE A 301 -13.74 -3.12 27.28
C PHE A 301 -12.96 -4.42 27.44
N ILE A 302 -13.12 -5.37 26.52
CA ILE A 302 -12.64 -6.74 26.68
C ILE A 302 -11.84 -7.16 25.45
N ASN A 303 -10.81 -7.98 25.67
CA ASN A 303 -10.25 -8.85 24.64
C ASN A 303 -9.98 -10.23 25.23
N ASP A 304 -10.68 -11.25 24.71
CA ASP A 304 -10.62 -12.63 25.23
C ASP A 304 -9.25 -13.28 25.01
N VAL A 305 -8.58 -12.98 23.89
CA VAL A 305 -7.27 -13.57 23.55
C VAL A 305 -6.18 -13.08 24.51
N ALA A 306 -6.19 -11.79 24.84
CA ALA A 306 -5.27 -11.20 25.80
C ALA A 306 -5.62 -11.50 27.26
N ASN A 307 -6.83 -12.03 27.51
CA ASN A 307 -7.42 -12.20 28.83
C ASN A 307 -7.41 -10.89 29.64
N VAL A 308 -7.87 -9.81 29.01
CA VAL A 308 -7.99 -8.47 29.63
C VAL A 308 -9.42 -7.98 29.58
N GLN A 309 -9.80 -7.27 30.64
CA GLN A 309 -11.06 -6.53 30.73
C GLN A 309 -10.79 -5.24 31.51
N PHE A 310 -11.40 -4.15 31.08
CA PHE A 310 -11.29 -2.86 31.73
C PHE A 310 -12.69 -2.26 31.91
N THR A 311 -12.97 -1.66 33.06
CA THR A 311 -14.06 -0.68 33.16
C THR A 311 -13.68 0.58 32.37
N LYS A 312 -14.65 1.46 32.14
CA LYS A 312 -14.38 2.76 31.51
C LYS A 312 -13.36 3.56 32.32
N GLU A 313 -13.48 3.57 33.64
CA GLU A 313 -12.57 4.28 34.55
C GLU A 313 -11.15 3.70 34.51
N GLU A 314 -11.02 2.38 34.48
CA GLU A 314 -9.70 1.72 34.34
C GLU A 314 -9.04 2.04 33.00
N LEU A 315 -9.82 2.08 31.91
CA LEU A 315 -9.29 2.42 30.59
C LEU A 315 -8.92 3.91 30.47
N LEU A 316 -9.67 4.81 31.12
CA LEU A 316 -9.32 6.23 31.25
C LEU A 316 -8.04 6.41 32.07
N GLN A 317 -7.89 5.67 33.17
CA GLN A 317 -6.66 5.68 33.95
C GLN A 317 -5.48 5.19 33.10
N LEU A 318 -5.66 4.15 32.28
CA LEU A 318 -4.65 3.66 31.36
C LEU A 318 -4.26 4.74 30.31
N ALA A 319 -5.25 5.45 29.74
CA ALA A 319 -5.00 6.53 28.80
C ALA A 319 -4.14 7.65 29.38
N THR A 320 -4.29 7.94 30.67
CA THR A 320 -3.58 9.04 31.34
C THR A 320 -2.23 8.62 31.92
N GLU A 321 -2.15 7.44 32.54
CA GLU A 321 -0.94 6.98 33.22
C GLU A 321 0.01 6.18 32.31
N GLN A 322 -0.53 5.46 31.32
CA GLN A 322 0.23 4.56 30.45
C GLN A 322 -0.31 4.58 29.00
N PRO A 323 -0.36 5.75 28.33
CA PRO A 323 -0.95 5.88 26.99
C PRO A 323 -0.26 5.01 25.93
N ALA A 324 1.01 4.63 26.14
CA ALA A 324 1.72 3.71 25.25
C ALA A 324 1.09 2.29 25.19
N CYS A 325 0.23 1.94 26.14
CA CYS A 325 -0.56 0.72 26.13
C CYS A 325 -1.83 0.82 25.26
N LEU A 326 -2.10 1.95 24.61
CA LEU A 326 -3.23 2.14 23.71
C LEU A 326 -2.75 2.40 22.28
N SER A 327 -3.53 1.95 21.30
CA SER A 327 -3.28 2.24 19.88
C SER A 327 -4.59 2.37 19.11
N ASN A 328 -4.54 3.08 17.98
CA ASN A 328 -5.71 3.41 17.18
C ASN A 328 -5.94 2.36 16.10
N ASN A 329 -7.20 2.03 15.79
CA ASN A 329 -7.51 1.22 14.62
C ASN A 329 -7.73 2.10 13.37
N VAL A 330 -8.18 1.49 12.27
CA VAL A 330 -8.48 2.21 11.01
C VAL A 330 -9.49 3.36 11.19
N VAL A 331 -10.40 3.28 12.17
CA VAL A 331 -11.44 4.29 12.44
C VAL A 331 -10.88 5.45 13.26
N THR A 332 -10.16 5.16 14.35
CA THR A 332 -9.68 6.20 15.27
C THR A 332 -8.36 6.83 14.87
N ARG A 333 -7.55 6.19 14.01
CA ARG A 333 -6.28 6.75 13.56
C ARG A 333 -6.46 8.10 12.82
N PRO A 334 -7.39 8.24 11.85
CA PRO A 334 -7.69 9.54 11.25
C PRO A 334 -8.13 10.60 12.28
N LEU A 335 -8.95 10.22 13.27
CA LEU A 335 -9.39 11.13 14.32
C LEU A 335 -8.21 11.58 15.19
N MET A 336 -7.33 10.66 15.56
CA MET A 336 -6.12 10.98 16.35
C MET A 336 -5.17 11.89 15.58
N GLN A 337 -4.93 11.59 14.30
CA GLN A 337 -4.08 12.41 13.43
C GLN A 337 -4.56 13.86 13.40
N ASP A 338 -5.86 14.09 13.20
CA ASP A 338 -6.45 15.44 13.15
C ASP A 338 -6.62 16.10 14.53
N MET A 339 -6.61 15.35 15.64
CA MET A 339 -6.54 15.91 16.98
C MET A 339 -5.11 16.33 17.36
N VAL A 340 -4.11 15.64 16.83
CA VAL A 340 -2.69 15.90 17.11
C VAL A 340 -2.13 16.99 16.20
N LEU A 341 -2.54 17.03 14.93
CA LEU A 341 -1.98 17.89 13.88
C LEU A 341 -3.02 18.89 13.34
N PRO A 342 -2.59 20.11 12.93
CA PRO A 342 -3.48 21.08 12.29
C PRO A 342 -3.60 20.74 10.78
N VAL A 343 -4.32 19.65 10.46
CA VAL A 343 -4.35 19.06 9.12
C VAL A 343 -5.19 19.92 8.15
N LEU A 344 -4.52 20.53 7.18
CA LEU A 344 -5.14 21.22 6.05
C LEU A 344 -5.73 20.19 5.07
N ALA A 345 -4.92 19.20 4.70
CA ALA A 345 -5.29 18.18 3.75
C ALA A 345 -4.64 16.82 4.07
N PHE A 346 -5.36 15.76 3.73
CA PHE A 346 -4.87 14.39 3.80
C PHE A 346 -4.68 13.82 2.39
N VAL A 347 -3.48 13.33 2.11
CA VAL A 347 -3.12 12.72 0.83
C VAL A 347 -3.23 11.20 0.94
N GLY A 348 -4.21 10.62 0.24
CA GLY A 348 -4.55 9.21 0.34
C GLY A 348 -4.73 8.50 -1.00
N GLY A 349 -4.61 7.18 -0.99
CA GLY A 349 -4.94 6.32 -2.13
C GLY A 349 -6.41 5.86 -2.14
N PRO A 350 -6.81 5.04 -3.13
CA PRO A 350 -8.19 4.59 -3.29
C PRO A 350 -8.76 3.84 -2.08
N GLY A 351 -7.96 2.97 -1.44
CA GLY A 351 -8.38 2.26 -0.23
C GLY A 351 -8.57 3.19 0.96
N GLU A 352 -7.79 4.27 1.03
CA GLU A 352 -7.93 5.28 2.07
C GLU A 352 -9.17 6.13 1.84
N LEU A 353 -9.40 6.58 0.61
CA LEU A 353 -10.63 7.28 0.26
C LEU A 353 -11.88 6.49 0.69
N ALA A 354 -11.86 5.17 0.45
CA ALA A 354 -12.97 4.29 0.83
C ALA A 354 -13.23 4.30 2.34
N TYR A 355 -12.24 4.04 3.20
CA TYR A 355 -12.52 4.06 4.63
C TYR A 355 -12.72 5.48 5.19
N TRP A 356 -12.06 6.51 4.66
CA TRP A 356 -12.27 7.90 5.12
C TRP A 356 -13.71 8.37 4.88
N SER A 357 -14.36 7.87 3.83
CA SER A 357 -15.77 8.15 3.56
C SER A 357 -16.70 7.68 4.69
N THR A 358 -16.29 6.72 5.54
CA THR A 358 -17.11 6.25 6.66
C THR A 358 -17.02 7.13 7.91
N LEU A 359 -16.14 8.15 7.93
CA LEU A 359 -15.72 8.82 9.16
C LEU A 359 -16.35 10.19 9.41
N LYS A 360 -17.10 10.74 8.45
CA LYS A 360 -17.69 12.10 8.54
C LYS A 360 -18.38 12.37 9.87
N ASP A 361 -19.28 11.48 10.29
CA ASP A 361 -20.07 11.66 11.51
C ASP A 361 -19.23 11.48 12.78
N ALA A 362 -18.17 10.67 12.73
CA ALA A 362 -17.24 10.52 13.86
C ALA A 362 -16.40 11.79 14.07
N PHE A 363 -15.99 12.45 12.99
CA PHE A 363 -15.37 13.78 13.07
C PHE A 363 -16.33 14.81 13.68
N GLU A 364 -17.58 14.85 13.20
CA GLU A 364 -18.60 15.78 13.71
C GLU A 364 -18.92 15.57 15.19
N LEU A 365 -19.01 14.30 15.63
CA LEU A 365 -19.18 13.95 17.04
C LEU A 365 -18.07 14.54 17.93
N LEU A 366 -16.84 14.61 17.41
CA LEU A 366 -15.70 15.21 18.08
C LEU A 366 -15.56 16.72 17.78
N GLY A 367 -16.58 17.37 17.21
CA GLY A 367 -16.55 18.79 16.89
C GLY A 367 -15.47 19.16 15.87
N MET A 368 -15.08 18.20 15.03
CA MET A 368 -14.08 18.35 13.97
C MET A 368 -14.74 18.13 12.60
N LYS A 369 -13.99 18.42 11.55
CA LYS A 369 -14.34 18.08 10.17
C LYS A 369 -13.23 17.26 9.55
N VAL A 370 -13.61 16.34 8.69
CA VAL A 370 -12.69 15.61 7.82
C VAL A 370 -11.89 16.67 7.03
N PRO A 371 -10.54 16.61 6.99
CA PRO A 371 -9.73 17.54 6.21
C PRO A 371 -9.99 17.38 4.71
N VAL A 372 -9.45 18.28 3.89
CA VAL A 372 -9.55 18.12 2.44
C VAL A 372 -8.84 16.83 2.04
N PHE A 373 -9.59 15.88 1.46
CA PHE A 373 -9.00 14.63 0.99
C PHE A 373 -8.47 14.85 -0.43
N VAL A 374 -7.18 14.56 -0.65
CA VAL A 374 -6.54 14.71 -1.94
C VAL A 374 -6.04 13.34 -2.40
N PRO A 375 -6.54 12.80 -3.53
CA PRO A 375 -5.98 11.59 -4.10
C PRO A 375 -4.48 11.78 -4.38
N ARG A 376 -3.64 10.85 -3.91
CA ARG A 376 -2.21 10.85 -4.25
C ARG A 376 -2.03 10.73 -5.77
N MET A 377 -0.94 11.26 -6.29
CA MET A 377 -0.56 11.01 -7.68
C MET A 377 -0.23 9.53 -7.89
N ASN A 378 -0.60 9.03 -9.07
CA ASN A 378 -0.18 7.74 -9.58
C ASN A 378 0.99 7.95 -10.55
N MET A 379 2.04 7.15 -10.41
CA MET A 379 3.23 7.29 -11.26
C MET A 379 3.65 5.94 -11.85
N THR A 380 4.08 5.97 -13.11
CA THR A 380 4.72 4.83 -13.79
C THR A 380 6.10 5.25 -14.26
N LEU A 381 7.11 4.47 -13.89
CA LEU A 381 8.48 4.62 -14.38
C LEU A 381 8.69 3.72 -15.59
N VAL A 382 8.99 4.31 -16.75
CA VAL A 382 9.25 3.60 -18.00
C VAL A 382 10.75 3.62 -18.26
N ASN A 383 11.40 2.48 -18.05
CA ASN A 383 12.83 2.33 -18.34
C ASN A 383 13.06 2.28 -19.86
N ARG A 384 14.31 2.48 -20.29
CA ARG A 384 14.66 2.54 -21.73
C ARG A 384 14.29 1.28 -22.50
N GLN A 385 14.51 0.11 -21.90
CA GLN A 385 14.22 -1.18 -22.53
C GLN A 385 12.73 -1.31 -22.84
N VAL A 386 11.88 -1.05 -21.85
CA VAL A 386 10.42 -1.14 -22.00
C VAL A 386 9.91 -0.03 -22.91
N GLY A 387 10.48 1.18 -22.83
CA GLY A 387 10.16 2.28 -23.75
C GLY A 387 10.37 1.89 -25.21
N HIS A 388 11.53 1.31 -25.55
CA HIS A 388 11.77 0.80 -26.91
C HIS A 388 10.82 -0.33 -27.29
N LEU A 389 10.46 -1.25 -26.37
CA LEU A 389 9.50 -2.31 -26.66
C LEU A 389 8.10 -1.76 -26.98
N ILE A 390 7.68 -0.68 -26.31
CA ILE A 390 6.41 -0.01 -26.60
C ILE A 390 6.43 0.59 -28.01
N GLU A 391 7.50 1.31 -28.34
CA GLU A 391 7.70 1.92 -29.67
C GLU A 391 7.76 0.86 -30.78
N ASP A 392 8.51 -0.24 -30.57
CA ASP A 392 8.65 -1.36 -31.51
C ASP A 392 7.33 -2.04 -31.88
N HIS A 393 6.29 -1.93 -31.02
CA HIS A 393 4.97 -2.50 -31.26
C HIS A 393 3.91 -1.45 -31.65
N ASP A 394 4.33 -0.22 -31.95
CA ASP A 394 3.44 0.90 -32.26
C ASP A 394 2.35 1.11 -31.18
N LEU A 395 2.72 0.92 -29.91
CA LEU A 395 1.83 1.08 -28.76
C LEU A 395 2.02 2.44 -28.10
N THR A 396 0.95 2.93 -27.46
CA THR A 396 1.07 4.04 -26.51
C THR A 396 1.13 3.52 -25.08
N ILE A 397 1.73 4.29 -24.17
CA ILE A 397 1.76 3.91 -22.75
C ILE A 397 0.34 3.77 -22.15
N THR A 398 -0.62 4.60 -22.57
CA THR A 398 -2.03 4.49 -22.17
C THR A 398 -2.65 3.16 -22.59
N GLU A 399 -2.32 2.68 -23.80
CA GLU A 399 -2.78 1.38 -24.26
C GLU A 399 -2.16 0.23 -23.44
N VAL A 400 -0.89 0.37 -23.07
CA VAL A 400 -0.21 -0.63 -22.22
C VAL A 400 -0.86 -0.70 -20.84
N LEU A 401 -1.03 0.45 -20.18
CA LEU A 401 -1.63 0.52 -18.83
C LEU A 401 -3.12 0.14 -18.81
N SER A 402 -3.84 0.28 -19.93
CA SER A 402 -5.23 -0.19 -20.06
C SER A 402 -5.34 -1.68 -20.41
N GLY A 403 -4.22 -2.41 -20.49
CA GLY A 403 -4.19 -3.87 -20.65
C GLY A 403 -4.17 -4.36 -22.10
N LYS A 404 -3.91 -3.49 -23.09
CA LYS A 404 -3.81 -3.91 -24.50
C LYS A 404 -2.68 -4.91 -24.73
N VAL A 405 -1.56 -4.78 -24.01
CA VAL A 405 -0.44 -5.73 -24.09
C VAL A 405 -0.87 -7.13 -23.66
N ALA A 406 -1.58 -7.27 -22.54
CA ALA A 406 -2.13 -8.55 -22.08
C ALA A 406 -3.11 -9.17 -23.09
N GLN A 407 -3.94 -8.34 -23.72
CA GLN A 407 -4.84 -8.81 -24.78
C GLN A 407 -4.07 -9.29 -26.02
N MET A 408 -3.04 -8.55 -26.44
CA MET A 408 -2.17 -8.92 -27.56
C MET A 408 -1.38 -10.19 -27.27
N HIS A 409 -0.84 -10.31 -26.06
CA HIS A 409 -0.12 -11.49 -25.61
C HIS A 409 -1.02 -12.73 -25.64
N GLN A 410 -2.21 -12.67 -25.04
CA GLN A 410 -3.16 -13.78 -25.06
C GLN A 410 -3.62 -14.12 -26.47
N LYS A 411 -3.85 -13.11 -27.32
CA LYS A 411 -4.21 -13.32 -28.72
C LYS A 411 -3.10 -14.04 -29.48
N PHE A 412 -1.85 -13.61 -29.30
CA PHE A 412 -0.69 -14.24 -29.93
C PHE A 412 -0.52 -15.70 -29.50
N VAL A 413 -0.65 -15.99 -28.19
CA VAL A 413 -0.63 -17.35 -27.65
C VAL A 413 -1.71 -18.23 -28.29
N ASN A 414 -2.92 -17.69 -28.49
CA ASN A 414 -4.00 -18.42 -29.16
C ASN A 414 -3.76 -18.60 -30.67
N GLU A 415 -3.10 -17.65 -31.34
CA GLU A 415 -2.79 -17.72 -32.78
C GLU A 415 -1.71 -18.76 -33.09
N VAL A 416 -0.71 -18.90 -32.22
CA VAL A 416 0.36 -19.90 -32.41
C VAL A 416 -0.04 -21.29 -31.90
N TYR A 417 -1.18 -21.40 -31.23
CA TYR A 417 -1.67 -22.64 -30.65
C TYR A 417 -1.87 -23.74 -31.72
N ASP A 418 -1.38 -24.95 -31.45
CA ASP A 418 -1.52 -26.08 -32.38
C ASP A 418 -2.90 -26.76 -32.23
N ASP A 419 -3.91 -26.16 -32.85
CA ASP A 419 -5.28 -26.67 -32.87
C ASP A 419 -5.36 -28.08 -33.47
N ALA A 420 -4.49 -28.42 -34.43
CA ALA A 420 -4.48 -29.73 -35.08
C ALA A 420 -3.97 -30.82 -34.12
N ALA A 421 -2.93 -30.54 -33.34
CA ALA A 421 -2.46 -31.43 -32.28
C ALA A 421 -3.52 -31.63 -31.20
N LYS A 422 -4.19 -30.56 -30.75
CA LYS A 422 -5.30 -30.65 -29.80
C LYS A 422 -6.44 -31.52 -30.33
N GLU A 423 -6.89 -31.27 -31.55
CA GLU A 423 -7.97 -32.04 -32.18
C GLU A 423 -7.59 -33.53 -32.28
N THR A 424 -6.32 -33.82 -32.60
CA THR A 424 -5.80 -35.19 -32.69
C THR A 424 -5.77 -35.89 -31.32
N ILE A 425 -5.33 -35.20 -30.26
CA ILE A 425 -5.34 -35.72 -28.89
C ILE A 425 -6.78 -35.97 -28.41
N GLU A 426 -7.71 -35.04 -28.65
CA GLU A 426 -9.11 -35.21 -28.25
C GLU A 426 -9.78 -36.38 -29.00
N LYS A 427 -9.53 -36.54 -30.30
CA LYS A 427 -9.95 -37.72 -31.06
C LYS A 427 -9.35 -39.01 -30.48
N THR A 428 -8.09 -38.97 -30.06
CA THR A 428 -7.40 -40.13 -29.46
C THR A 428 -8.03 -40.51 -28.12
N LYS A 429 -8.37 -39.53 -27.26
CA LYS A 429 -9.12 -39.76 -26.01
C LYS A 429 -10.47 -40.40 -26.28
N ALA A 430 -11.25 -39.86 -27.23
CA ALA A 430 -12.56 -40.41 -27.57
C ALA A 430 -12.49 -41.87 -28.05
N LEU A 431 -11.51 -42.21 -28.90
CA LEU A 431 -11.28 -43.59 -29.33
C LEU A 431 -10.86 -44.50 -28.16
N LEU A 432 -9.99 -44.01 -27.27
CA LEU A 432 -9.56 -44.74 -26.09
C LEU A 432 -10.74 -45.03 -25.16
N GLN A 433 -11.57 -44.03 -24.85
CA GLN A 433 -12.78 -44.18 -24.04
C GLN A 433 -13.72 -45.24 -24.63
N GLN A 434 -13.95 -45.20 -25.94
CA GLN A 434 -14.79 -46.19 -26.62
C GLN A 434 -14.24 -47.62 -26.46
N GLN A 435 -12.92 -47.81 -26.61
CA GLN A 435 -12.28 -49.11 -26.43
C GLN A 435 -12.36 -49.61 -24.98
N TYR A 436 -12.24 -48.71 -24.00
CA TYR A 436 -12.41 -49.07 -22.59
C TYR A 436 -13.85 -49.51 -22.26
N VAL A 437 -14.86 -48.88 -22.89
CA VAL A 437 -16.26 -49.31 -22.78
C VAL A 437 -16.45 -50.72 -23.35
N GLU A 438 -15.84 -51.03 -24.49
CA GLU A 438 -15.90 -52.37 -25.10
C GLU A 438 -15.19 -53.43 -24.23
N LEU A 439 -14.01 -53.10 -23.69
CA LEU A 439 -13.27 -53.96 -22.76
C LEU A 439 -14.07 -54.25 -21.49
N GLN A 440 -14.70 -53.23 -20.90
CA GLN A 440 -15.49 -53.39 -19.70
C GLN A 440 -16.69 -54.33 -19.93
N LYS A 441 -17.40 -54.17 -21.07
CA LYS A 441 -18.47 -55.09 -21.48
C LYS A 441 -17.97 -56.52 -21.63
N HIS A 442 -16.80 -56.73 -22.23
CA HIS A 442 -16.22 -58.06 -22.42
C HIS A 442 -15.85 -58.71 -21.07
N LEU A 443 -15.27 -57.96 -20.13
CA LEU A 443 -14.92 -58.46 -18.80
C LEU A 443 -16.18 -58.86 -18.01
N HIS A 444 -17.23 -58.04 -18.05
CA HIS A 444 -18.53 -58.38 -17.47
C HIS A 444 -19.13 -59.65 -18.06
N ASN A 445 -19.10 -59.80 -19.39
CA ASN A 445 -19.63 -60.98 -20.08
C ASN A 445 -18.89 -62.29 -19.70
N ASN A 446 -17.64 -62.20 -19.23
CA ASN A 446 -16.84 -63.34 -18.78
C ASN A 446 -16.77 -63.47 -17.25
N ASN A 447 -17.64 -62.79 -16.49
CA ASN A 447 -17.66 -62.78 -15.02
C ASN A 447 -16.33 -62.32 -14.36
N VAL A 448 -15.59 -61.41 -15.00
CA VAL A 448 -14.38 -60.79 -14.44
C VAL A 448 -14.71 -59.37 -13.96
N HIS A 449 -14.71 -59.15 -12.64
CA HIS A 449 -15.10 -57.87 -12.04
C HIS A 449 -13.88 -57.02 -11.65
N LEU A 450 -13.43 -56.19 -12.59
CA LEU A 450 -12.27 -55.29 -12.42
C LEU A 450 -12.60 -53.81 -12.64
N ASP A 451 -13.87 -53.41 -12.45
CA ASP A 451 -14.38 -52.07 -12.80
C ASP A 451 -13.52 -50.90 -12.28
N LYS A 452 -13.17 -50.94 -11.00
CA LYS A 452 -12.33 -49.90 -10.37
C LYS A 452 -10.93 -49.81 -11.00
N VAL A 453 -10.38 -50.94 -11.44
CA VAL A 453 -9.06 -50.99 -12.08
C VAL A 453 -9.13 -50.45 -13.50
N VAL A 454 -10.18 -50.80 -14.25
CA VAL A 454 -10.39 -50.34 -15.63
C VAL A 454 -10.60 -48.83 -15.67
N ILE A 455 -11.45 -48.28 -14.80
CA ILE A 455 -11.68 -46.82 -14.70
C ILE A 455 -10.39 -46.10 -14.35
N LYS A 456 -9.69 -46.54 -13.29
CA LYS A 456 -8.43 -45.92 -12.88
C LYS A 456 -7.37 -45.99 -13.98
N ASN A 457 -7.34 -47.06 -14.76
CA ASN A 457 -6.39 -47.19 -15.85
C ASN A 457 -6.71 -46.23 -17.00
N LEU A 458 -7.99 -46.07 -17.39
CA LEU A 458 -8.42 -45.05 -18.34
C LEU A 458 -8.00 -43.66 -17.89
N ASP A 459 -8.28 -43.29 -16.63
CA ASP A 459 -7.90 -41.99 -16.06
C ASP A 459 -6.38 -41.75 -16.21
N ILE A 460 -5.55 -42.76 -15.95
CA ILE A 460 -4.09 -42.64 -16.11
C ILE A 460 -3.73 -42.33 -17.56
N HIS A 461 -4.33 -43.01 -18.54
CA HIS A 461 -4.02 -42.79 -19.95
C HIS A 461 -4.52 -41.42 -20.45
N GLU A 462 -5.71 -40.98 -20.02
CA GLU A 462 -6.19 -39.63 -20.33
C GLU A 462 -5.26 -38.56 -19.76
N ASN A 463 -4.81 -38.73 -18.52
CA ASN A 463 -3.82 -37.84 -17.91
C ASN A 463 -2.47 -37.83 -18.67
N GLN A 464 -2.06 -38.96 -19.27
CA GLN A 464 -0.86 -38.99 -20.12
C GLN A 464 -1.06 -38.24 -21.45
N LEU A 465 -2.25 -38.33 -22.04
CA LEU A 465 -2.61 -37.56 -23.23
C LEU A 465 -2.69 -36.06 -22.92
N ASP A 466 -3.24 -35.68 -21.76
CA ASP A 466 -3.23 -34.30 -21.27
C ASP A 466 -1.80 -33.79 -21.03
N PHE A 467 -0.94 -34.60 -20.44
CA PHE A 467 0.47 -34.27 -20.25
C PHE A 467 1.18 -34.04 -21.59
N LEU A 468 0.91 -34.90 -22.58
CA LEU A 468 1.48 -34.77 -23.91
C LEU A 468 1.01 -33.47 -24.60
N LEU A 469 -0.29 -33.17 -24.54
CA LEU A 469 -0.84 -31.92 -25.09
C LEU A 469 -0.15 -30.70 -24.45
N LYS A 470 -0.02 -30.67 -23.11
CA LYS A 470 0.70 -29.61 -22.40
C LYS A 470 2.16 -29.48 -22.83
N LYS A 471 2.83 -30.59 -23.17
CA LYS A 471 4.21 -30.57 -23.67
C LYS A 471 4.30 -30.01 -25.09
N ILE A 472 3.37 -30.36 -25.96
CA ILE A 472 3.27 -29.80 -27.31
C ILE A 472 3.04 -28.29 -27.22
N GLU A 473 2.07 -27.85 -26.41
CA GLU A 473 1.79 -26.43 -26.16
C GLU A 473 3.04 -25.69 -25.67
N ALA A 474 3.77 -26.25 -24.70
CA ALA A 474 5.00 -25.64 -24.20
C ALA A 474 6.09 -25.54 -25.28
N GLU A 475 6.26 -26.56 -26.12
CA GLU A 475 7.27 -26.55 -27.20
C GLU A 475 6.93 -25.53 -28.29
N VAL A 476 5.65 -25.40 -28.64
CA VAL A 476 5.16 -24.39 -29.58
C VAL A 476 5.43 -22.98 -29.04
N LEU A 477 5.14 -22.73 -27.77
CA LEU A 477 5.45 -21.43 -27.14
C LEU A 477 6.96 -21.16 -27.12
N LEU A 478 7.80 -22.18 -26.88
CA LEU A 478 9.26 -22.04 -26.94
C LEU A 478 9.77 -21.63 -28.33
N GLN A 479 9.12 -22.08 -29.41
CA GLN A 479 9.46 -21.64 -30.78
C GLN A 479 9.22 -20.14 -30.99
N HIS A 480 8.29 -19.56 -30.23
CA HIS A 480 7.93 -18.15 -30.28
C HIS A 480 8.41 -17.34 -29.06
N ASP A 481 9.39 -17.87 -28.32
CA ASP A 481 9.90 -17.32 -27.06
C ASP A 481 10.36 -15.86 -27.17
N VAL A 482 10.97 -15.46 -28.30
CA VAL A 482 11.39 -14.06 -28.50
C VAL A 482 10.21 -13.10 -28.43
N THR A 483 9.11 -13.38 -29.12
CA THR A 483 7.92 -12.53 -29.14
C THR A 483 7.21 -12.56 -27.79
N ILE A 484 7.07 -13.76 -27.19
CA ILE A 484 6.46 -13.94 -25.87
C ILE A 484 7.22 -13.17 -24.80
N ARG A 485 8.56 -13.19 -24.84
CA ARG A 485 9.39 -12.41 -23.92
C ARG A 485 9.14 -10.92 -24.05
N LYS A 486 9.00 -10.38 -25.26
CA LYS A 486 8.70 -8.95 -25.43
C LYS A 486 7.40 -8.54 -24.72
N PHE A 487 6.34 -9.34 -24.84
CA PHE A 487 5.09 -9.11 -24.09
C PHE A 487 5.31 -9.24 -22.59
N THR A 488 5.99 -10.30 -22.17
CA THR A 488 6.26 -10.59 -20.76
C THR A 488 7.09 -9.47 -20.10
N GLU A 489 8.06 -8.88 -20.80
CA GLU A 489 8.85 -7.74 -20.31
C GLU A 489 7.98 -6.49 -20.13
N MET A 490 7.17 -6.12 -21.13
CA MET A 490 6.27 -4.96 -21.03
C MET A 490 5.27 -5.12 -19.88
N GLU A 491 4.64 -6.30 -19.77
CA GLU A 491 3.69 -6.62 -18.70
C GLU A 491 4.38 -6.62 -17.33
N GLY A 492 5.48 -7.36 -17.21
CA GLY A 492 6.21 -7.54 -15.96
C GLY A 492 6.73 -6.24 -15.38
N HIS A 493 7.14 -5.28 -16.21
CA HIS A 493 7.67 -4.01 -15.72
C HIS A 493 6.61 -2.93 -15.45
N LEU A 494 5.48 -2.93 -16.16
CA LEU A 494 4.50 -1.83 -16.08
C LEU A 494 3.20 -2.22 -15.37
N ILE A 495 2.73 -3.43 -15.64
CA ILE A 495 1.49 -4.00 -15.09
C ILE A 495 1.71 -5.40 -14.47
N PRO A 496 2.73 -5.59 -13.60
CA PRO A 496 3.05 -6.90 -13.01
C PRO A 496 1.81 -7.53 -12.37
N GLU A 497 1.48 -8.75 -12.80
CA GLU A 497 0.29 -9.49 -12.36
C GLU A 497 -1.02 -8.67 -12.44
N GLY A 498 -1.13 -7.80 -13.45
CA GLY A 498 -2.30 -6.94 -13.66
C GLY A 498 -2.41 -5.75 -12.71
N ASN A 499 -1.40 -5.51 -11.87
CA ASN A 499 -1.33 -4.37 -10.96
C ASN A 499 -0.36 -3.31 -11.49
N LEU A 500 -0.66 -2.03 -11.23
CA LEU A 500 0.30 -0.96 -11.52
C LEU A 500 1.62 -1.21 -10.79
N MET A 501 2.73 -1.00 -11.50
CA MET A 501 4.08 -1.21 -10.95
C MET A 501 4.36 -0.47 -9.63
N GLU A 502 3.75 0.69 -9.40
CA GLU A 502 3.90 1.45 -8.15
C GLU A 502 3.39 0.71 -6.90
N ARG A 503 2.55 -0.31 -7.09
CA ARG A 503 2.01 -1.16 -6.01
C ARG A 503 2.87 -2.37 -5.70
N ILE A 504 3.88 -2.64 -6.53
CA ILE A 504 4.63 -3.89 -6.51
C ILE A 504 6.13 -3.64 -6.28
N PHE A 505 6.75 -2.80 -7.09
CA PHE A 505 8.18 -2.57 -7.00
C PHE A 505 8.54 -1.51 -5.97
N ASN A 506 9.75 -1.61 -5.43
CA ASN A 506 10.35 -0.59 -4.57
C ASN A 506 11.29 0.33 -5.40
N PRO A 507 11.68 1.50 -4.87
CA PRO A 507 12.52 2.46 -5.59
C PRO A 507 13.90 1.93 -6.01
N PHE A 508 14.48 1.01 -5.23
CA PHE A 508 15.86 0.54 -5.43
C PHE A 508 16.03 -0.28 -6.70
N GLN A 509 14.97 -0.90 -7.22
CA GLN A 509 15.01 -1.52 -8.54
C GLN A 509 15.46 -0.53 -9.62
N TYR A 510 14.97 0.70 -9.54
CA TYR A 510 15.30 1.76 -10.49
C TYR A 510 16.55 2.53 -10.08
N MET A 511 16.76 2.81 -8.79
CA MET A 511 18.00 3.47 -8.35
C MET A 511 19.24 2.64 -8.69
N ASN A 512 19.15 1.31 -8.67
CA ASN A 512 20.25 0.44 -9.09
C ASN A 512 20.62 0.64 -10.56
N GLU A 513 19.69 1.01 -11.44
CA GLU A 513 19.95 1.24 -12.86
C GLU A 513 20.25 2.71 -13.19
N TYR A 514 19.63 3.65 -12.47
CA TYR A 514 19.63 5.08 -12.80
C TYR A 514 20.40 5.96 -11.81
N GLY A 515 20.86 5.41 -10.69
CA GLY A 515 21.70 6.09 -9.71
C GLY A 515 20.95 6.59 -8.47
N MET A 516 21.74 7.08 -7.50
CA MET A 516 21.26 7.52 -6.19
C MET A 516 20.37 8.77 -6.21
N THR A 517 20.50 9.60 -7.25
CA THR A 517 19.77 10.87 -7.38
C THR A 517 18.40 10.71 -8.00
N LEU A 518 17.96 9.50 -8.35
CA LEU A 518 16.70 9.26 -9.07
C LEU A 518 15.50 9.99 -8.45
N ILE A 519 15.38 9.98 -7.12
CA ILE A 519 14.25 10.65 -6.45
C ILE A 519 14.38 12.17 -6.54
N ASP A 520 15.58 12.72 -6.38
CA ASP A 520 15.86 14.15 -6.57
C ASP A 520 15.56 14.58 -8.02
N ASP A 521 15.94 13.77 -8.99
CA ASP A 521 15.72 14.01 -10.42
C ASP A 521 14.22 13.99 -10.75
N ILE A 522 13.44 13.11 -10.11
CA ILE A 522 11.97 13.08 -10.23
C ILE A 522 11.35 14.34 -9.61
N LEU A 523 11.81 14.78 -8.43
CA LEU A 523 11.31 15.99 -7.76
C LEU A 523 11.60 17.28 -8.55
N GLN A 524 12.61 17.27 -9.42
CA GLN A 524 12.93 18.39 -10.32
C GLN A 524 12.04 18.47 -11.57
N LEU A 525 11.26 17.43 -11.87
CA LEU A 525 10.28 17.47 -12.95
C LEU A 525 9.15 18.45 -12.61
N PRO A 526 8.50 19.06 -13.61
CA PRO A 526 7.34 19.93 -13.40
C PRO A 526 6.09 19.11 -13.07
N LEU A 527 6.14 18.39 -11.95
CA LEU A 527 5.03 17.59 -11.43
C LEU A 527 3.95 18.53 -10.87
N GLU A 528 2.69 18.23 -11.20
CA GLU A 528 1.53 18.95 -10.70
C GLU A 528 0.62 17.96 -10.00
N VAL A 529 0.09 18.36 -8.84
CA VAL A 529 -0.91 17.56 -8.11
C VAL A 529 -2.17 17.51 -8.97
N SER A 530 -2.39 16.38 -9.61
CA SER A 530 -3.51 16.18 -10.53
C SER A 530 -4.00 14.74 -10.51
N GLU A 531 -5.18 14.56 -11.08
CA GLU A 531 -5.83 13.25 -11.23
C GLU A 531 -5.25 12.42 -12.39
N LEU A 532 -4.45 13.07 -13.25
CA LEU A 532 -3.79 12.45 -14.38
C LEU A 532 -2.66 11.54 -13.91
N HIS A 533 -2.52 10.41 -14.59
CA HIS A 533 -1.45 9.47 -14.32
C HIS A 533 -0.14 10.03 -14.86
N GLN A 534 0.90 10.06 -14.03
CA GLN A 534 2.21 10.60 -14.38
C GLN A 534 3.09 9.48 -14.94
N VAL A 535 3.54 9.61 -16.18
CA VAL A 535 4.48 8.68 -16.80
C VAL A 535 5.85 9.34 -16.89
N ILE A 536 6.85 8.71 -16.27
CA ILE A 536 8.21 9.21 -16.20
C ILE A 536 9.12 8.25 -16.98
N TYR A 537 9.60 8.70 -18.13
CA TYR A 537 10.59 7.97 -18.93
C TYR A 537 11.99 8.26 -18.38
N ILE A 538 12.69 7.21 -17.95
CA ILE A 538 13.99 7.26 -17.26
C ILE A 538 15.12 6.70 -18.12
#